data_AF-D7FJ69-F1
#
_entry.id   AF-D7FJ69-F1
#
_cell.length_a   1.000
_cell.length_b   1.000
_cell.length_c   1.000
_cell.angle_alpha   90.00
_cell.angle_beta   90.00
_cell.angle_gamma   90.00
#
_symmetry.space_group_name_H-M   'P 1'
#
loop_
_entity.id
_entity.type
_entity.pdbx_description
1 polymer ?
#
loop_
_entity_poly.entity_id
_entity_poly.type
_entity_poly.pdbx_seq_one_letter_code
_entity_poly.pdbx_strand_id
1 'polypeptide(L)'
;MCDIFGSAPCVLGYAPAPTPVAEPVAPVTEPTDVCSNGIPGVQSGVSCCLAECGGCGGSGCAELGGGLGEHNCCEGEIEEFGELCSIKLEAPCVVDASAPAPSPVAEPVAPVTEPTDVCSNGFPGIQSGVSCCLAECGECGGRGCGEFGGGLGADKCCESDIEEYGELCSIALAAPCYIDDGAADDDKH
;
A
#
# COMPACT_ATOMS: atom_id res chain seq x y z
N MET A 1 -22.02 -17.84 74.78
CA MET A 1 -21.52 -16.96 75.86
C MET A 1 -20.04 -17.22 76.06
N CYS A 2 -19.21 -16.27 75.63
CA CYS A 2 -18.00 -15.80 76.30
C CYS A 2 -17.97 -14.31 75.97
N ASP A 3 -18.25 -13.53 77.00
CA ASP A 3 -18.59 -12.13 76.96
C ASP A 3 -17.35 -11.22 76.92
N ILE A 4 -17.44 -10.21 76.05
CA ILE A 4 -17.33 -8.77 76.35
C ILE A 4 -16.17 -8.34 77.26
N PHE A 5 -15.09 -7.81 76.67
CA PHE A 5 -14.76 -6.36 76.66
C PHE A 5 -13.48 -6.12 75.85
N GLY A 6 -13.62 -5.42 74.71
CA GLY A 6 -12.62 -4.49 74.19
C GLY A 6 -11.25 -5.01 73.76
N SER A 7 -11.15 -5.37 72.48
CA SER A 7 -10.00 -5.09 71.60
C SER A 7 -8.58 -5.53 72.02
N ALA A 8 -8.21 -6.68 71.46
CA ALA A 8 -6.86 -7.12 71.03
C ALA A 8 -5.84 -7.57 72.10
N PRO A 9 -5.52 -8.88 72.17
CA PRO A 9 -4.23 -9.34 72.67
C PRO A 9 -3.16 -9.17 71.57
N CYS A 10 -1.98 -8.78 72.05
CA CYS A 10 -0.74 -8.50 71.35
C CYS A 10 -0.44 -9.48 70.20
N VAL A 11 -0.30 -8.98 68.97
CA VAL A 11 0.36 -9.72 67.89
C VAL A 11 1.83 -9.31 67.87
N LEU A 12 2.68 -10.32 68.04
CA LEU A 12 4.13 -10.25 68.02
C LEU A 12 4.66 -9.48 66.80
N GLY A 13 5.77 -8.78 67.02
CA GLY A 13 6.48 -8.01 66.01
C GLY A 13 6.71 -8.77 64.71
N TYR A 14 6.37 -8.12 63.60
CA TYR A 14 6.79 -8.49 62.27
C TYR A 14 7.76 -7.41 61.81
N ALA A 15 9.06 -7.71 61.86
CA ALA A 15 10.05 -6.92 61.15
C ALA A 15 9.71 -6.99 59.65
N PRO A 16 9.59 -5.87 58.94
CA PRO A 16 9.40 -5.92 57.49
C PRO A 16 10.63 -6.61 56.87
N ALA A 17 10.39 -7.66 56.09
CA ALA A 17 11.43 -8.30 55.30
C ALA A 17 12.11 -7.24 54.41
N PRO A 18 13.45 -7.29 54.25
CA PRO A 18 14.13 -6.41 53.31
C PRO A 18 13.56 -6.68 51.91
N THR A 19 12.96 -5.65 51.31
CA THR A 19 12.57 -5.65 49.91
C THR A 19 13.78 -6.06 49.07
N PRO A 20 13.66 -6.99 48.10
CA PRO A 20 14.74 -7.25 47.17
C PRO A 20 15.06 -5.94 46.46
N VAL A 21 16.27 -5.42 46.71
CA VAL A 21 16.80 -4.28 45.98
C VAL A 21 16.97 -4.80 44.56
N ALA A 22 16.15 -4.31 43.64
CA ALA A 22 16.32 -4.57 42.23
C ALA A 22 17.76 -4.17 41.87
N GLU A 23 18.57 -5.16 41.53
CA GLU A 23 19.88 -4.92 40.94
C GLU A 23 19.68 -4.00 39.73
N PRO A 24 20.57 -3.03 39.51
CA PRO A 24 20.52 -2.21 38.31
C PRO A 24 20.62 -3.18 37.12
N VAL A 25 19.48 -3.38 36.46
CA VAL A 25 19.38 -4.15 35.24
C VAL A 25 20.38 -3.49 34.31
N ALA A 26 21.48 -4.18 34.01
CA ALA A 26 22.39 -3.77 32.96
C ALA A 26 21.54 -3.42 31.75
N PRO A 27 21.81 -2.32 31.03
CA PRO A 27 21.02 -1.98 29.86
C PRO A 27 20.99 -3.23 28.99
N VAL A 28 19.81 -3.82 28.84
CA VAL A 28 19.58 -4.89 27.88
C VAL A 28 19.95 -4.23 26.59
N THR A 29 21.15 -4.55 26.10
CA THR A 29 21.52 -4.22 24.75
C THR A 29 20.71 -5.23 23.96
N GLU A 30 19.43 -4.91 23.78
CA GLU A 30 18.60 -5.60 22.80
C GLU A 30 19.45 -5.61 21.54
N PRO A 31 19.57 -6.75 20.83
CA PRO A 31 20.04 -6.66 19.47
C PRO A 31 19.08 -5.65 18.85
N THR A 32 19.56 -4.45 18.58
CA THR A 32 18.87 -3.52 17.70
C THR A 32 19.05 -4.16 16.34
N ASP A 33 18.32 -5.25 16.10
CA ASP A 33 18.08 -5.79 14.79
C ASP A 33 17.45 -4.61 14.06
N VAL A 34 18.30 -3.97 13.28
CA VAL A 34 17.98 -2.86 12.42
C VAL A 34 18.22 -3.38 11.04
N CYS A 35 17.23 -3.23 10.19
CA CYS A 35 17.37 -3.53 8.79
C CYS A 35 18.42 -2.57 8.17
N SER A 36 18.95 -2.93 7.00
CA SER A 36 20.00 -2.14 6.34
C SER A 36 19.65 -0.66 6.08
N ASN A 37 18.36 -0.30 6.09
CA ASN A 37 17.87 1.08 6.00
C ASN A 37 17.78 1.84 7.35
N GLY A 38 18.20 1.21 8.45
CA GLY A 38 18.14 1.79 9.80
C GLY A 38 16.76 1.70 10.48
N ILE A 39 15.78 1.06 9.84
CA ILE A 39 14.46 0.77 10.43
C ILE A 39 14.63 -0.37 11.44
N PRO A 40 14.08 -0.25 12.66
CA PRO A 40 14.09 -1.34 13.63
C PRO A 40 13.29 -2.53 13.11
N GLY A 41 13.94 -3.70 12.99
CA GLY A 41 13.38 -4.89 12.40
C GLY A 41 14.42 -5.96 12.10
N VAL A 42 13.95 -7.18 11.87
CA VAL A 42 14.80 -8.31 11.46
C VAL A 42 14.82 -8.38 9.94
N GLN A 43 15.99 -8.23 9.33
CA GLN A 43 16.12 -8.30 7.88
C GLN A 43 16.43 -9.72 7.38
N SER A 44 15.65 -10.20 6.41
CA SER A 44 15.98 -11.35 5.56
C SER A 44 15.88 -10.93 4.10
N GLY A 45 17.00 -11.00 3.37
CA GLY A 45 17.05 -10.53 1.98
C GLY A 45 16.65 -9.06 1.84
N VAL A 46 15.58 -8.81 1.08
CA VAL A 46 14.97 -7.48 0.92
C VAL A 46 13.86 -7.23 1.94
N SER A 47 13.38 -8.21 2.70
CA SER A 47 12.29 -7.99 3.66
C SER A 47 12.81 -7.56 5.02
N CYS A 48 12.23 -6.50 5.56
CA CYS A 48 12.39 -6.04 6.94
C CYS A 48 11.16 -6.44 7.74
N CYS A 49 11.25 -7.54 8.48
CA CYS A 49 10.20 -8.01 9.38
C CYS A 49 10.20 -7.22 10.70
N LEU A 50 9.11 -7.31 11.47
CA LEU A 50 9.07 -6.72 12.82
C LEU A 50 10.18 -7.29 13.71
N ALA A 51 10.77 -6.43 14.55
CA ALA A 51 11.78 -6.85 15.53
C ALA A 51 11.23 -7.92 16.49
N GLU A 52 9.94 -7.84 16.82
CA GLU A 52 9.25 -8.77 17.71
C GLU A 52 9.11 -10.18 17.14
N CYS A 53 9.31 -10.38 15.82
CA CYS A 53 9.29 -11.71 15.22
C CYS A 53 10.42 -12.60 15.75
N GLY A 54 11.55 -12.02 16.17
CA GLY A 54 12.77 -12.75 16.56
C GLY A 54 13.47 -13.50 15.41
N GLY A 55 12.90 -13.44 14.21
CA GLY A 55 13.36 -14.03 12.96
C GLY A 55 12.52 -13.51 11.79
N CYS A 56 13.03 -13.55 10.57
CA CYS A 56 12.32 -13.10 9.37
C CYS A 56 12.34 -14.22 8.32
N GLY A 57 11.16 -14.71 7.93
CA GLY A 57 10.99 -15.81 6.96
C GLY A 57 11.06 -17.23 7.55
N GLY A 58 11.06 -18.22 6.64
CA GLY A 58 11.09 -19.66 6.98
C GLY A 58 9.71 -20.32 7.10
N SER A 59 9.70 -21.65 7.21
CA SER A 59 8.46 -22.42 7.41
C SER A 59 7.89 -22.18 8.81
N GLY A 60 6.64 -21.75 8.90
CA GLY A 60 5.99 -21.39 10.17
C GLY A 60 6.28 -19.96 10.64
N CYS A 61 6.67 -19.08 9.71
CA CYS A 61 6.95 -17.68 10.01
C CYS A 61 5.73 -16.92 10.58
N ALA A 62 4.50 -17.36 10.30
CA ALA A 62 3.30 -16.76 10.87
C ALA A 62 3.20 -16.95 12.39
N GLU A 63 3.82 -17.99 12.95
CA GLU A 63 3.86 -18.26 14.39
C GLU A 63 4.99 -17.52 15.13
N LEU A 64 5.86 -16.81 14.40
CA LEU A 64 6.92 -16.00 14.98
C LEU A 64 6.37 -14.82 15.79
N GLY A 65 7.17 -14.34 16.74
CA GLY A 65 6.77 -13.26 17.67
C GLY A 65 5.52 -13.55 18.50
N GLY A 66 5.17 -14.83 18.70
CA GLY A 66 3.96 -15.22 19.41
C GLY A 66 2.70 -15.25 18.54
N GLY A 67 2.85 -15.36 17.22
CA GLY A 67 1.73 -15.42 16.27
C GLY A 67 1.36 -14.07 15.68
N LEU A 68 2.37 -13.23 15.37
CA LEU A 68 2.14 -11.93 14.75
C LEU A 68 1.59 -12.03 13.32
N GLY A 69 1.60 -13.23 12.73
CA GLY A 69 1.01 -13.49 11.42
C GLY A 69 1.99 -13.28 10.27
N GLU A 70 1.55 -13.72 9.10
CA GLU A 70 2.39 -13.84 7.92
C GLU A 70 2.83 -12.49 7.35
N HIS A 71 1.96 -11.48 7.35
CA HIS A 71 2.30 -10.12 6.88
C HIS A 71 3.37 -9.41 7.72
N ASN A 72 3.73 -9.93 8.89
CA ASN A 72 4.67 -9.29 9.81
C ASN A 72 6.04 -9.97 9.85
N CYS A 73 6.05 -11.30 9.68
CA CYS A 73 7.22 -12.13 9.90
C CYS A 73 7.57 -13.05 8.72
N CYS A 74 6.70 -13.18 7.71
CA CYS A 74 6.96 -14.00 6.52
C CYS A 74 7.49 -13.15 5.36
N GLU A 75 8.71 -13.44 4.94
CA GLU A 75 9.38 -12.78 3.82
C GLU A 75 8.48 -12.73 2.57
N GLY A 76 7.93 -13.85 2.12
CA GLY A 76 7.15 -13.90 0.87
C GLY A 76 5.88 -13.03 0.87
N GLU A 77 5.17 -12.96 2.00
CA GLU A 77 3.98 -12.11 2.12
C GLU A 77 4.34 -10.61 2.17
N ILE A 78 5.48 -10.28 2.80
CA ILE A 78 5.99 -8.91 2.85
C ILE A 78 6.52 -8.49 1.47
N GLU A 79 7.11 -9.40 0.70
CA GLU A 79 7.54 -9.10 -0.67
C GLU A 79 6.37 -8.97 -1.64
N GLU A 80 5.30 -9.76 -1.47
CA GLU A 80 4.13 -9.75 -2.37
C GLU A 80 3.18 -8.57 -2.09
N PHE A 81 2.95 -8.26 -0.81
CA PHE A 81 1.94 -7.28 -0.39
C PHE A 81 2.49 -6.13 0.46
N GLY A 82 3.75 -6.18 0.87
CA GLY A 82 4.35 -5.16 1.73
C GLY A 82 4.75 -3.89 0.98
N GLU A 83 4.74 -2.78 1.69
CA GLU A 83 5.18 -1.48 1.17
C GLU A 83 6.71 -1.30 1.31
N LEU A 84 7.27 -0.42 0.47
CA LEU A 84 8.69 -0.08 0.54
C LEU A 84 9.04 0.60 1.87
N CYS A 85 10.16 0.21 2.46
CA CYS A 85 10.71 0.81 3.67
C CYS A 85 10.96 2.32 3.50
N SER A 86 11.26 2.75 2.28
CA SER A 86 11.47 4.16 1.91
C SER A 86 10.19 5.01 1.99
N ILE A 87 9.01 4.38 1.91
CA ILE A 87 7.70 5.06 1.97
C ILE A 87 7.13 4.94 3.38
N LYS A 88 7.08 3.72 3.90
CA LYS A 88 6.42 3.39 5.16
C LYS A 88 7.24 3.83 6.38
N LEU A 89 8.58 3.85 6.26
CA LEU A 89 9.53 4.21 7.33
C LEU A 89 9.42 3.36 8.62
N GLU A 90 8.64 2.29 8.61
CA GLU A 90 8.54 1.28 9.67
C GLU A 90 8.43 -0.14 9.10
N ALA A 91 8.79 -1.14 9.90
CA ALA A 91 8.56 -2.54 9.59
C ALA A 91 7.10 -2.95 9.89
N PRO A 92 6.50 -3.94 9.20
CA PRO A 92 7.08 -4.72 8.10
C PRO A 92 7.14 -3.92 6.80
N CYS A 93 8.27 -4.00 6.09
CA CYS A 93 8.50 -3.29 4.83
C CYS A 93 9.58 -3.96 3.96
N VAL A 94 9.63 -3.61 2.68
CA VAL A 94 10.67 -4.11 1.75
C VAL A 94 11.79 -3.08 1.60
N VAL A 95 13.01 -3.49 1.96
CA VAL A 95 14.30 -2.82 1.79
C VAL A 95 14.75 -2.95 0.35
N ASP A 96 14.94 -1.82 -0.32
CA ASP A 96 15.48 -1.75 -1.68
C ASP A 96 16.95 -2.25 -1.76
N ALA A 97 17.19 -3.57 -1.76
CA ALA A 97 18.52 -4.12 -2.02
C ALA A 97 18.70 -4.32 -3.54
N SER A 98 19.24 -3.30 -4.20
CA SER A 98 19.44 -3.26 -5.66
C SER A 98 18.14 -3.28 -6.46
N ALA A 99 17.40 -2.18 -6.42
CA ALA A 99 16.65 -1.81 -7.60
C ALA A 99 17.63 -1.74 -8.79
N PRO A 100 17.35 -2.31 -9.98
CA PRO A 100 17.82 -1.62 -11.19
C PRO A 100 17.45 -0.16 -10.98
N ALA A 101 18.43 0.74 -11.12
CA ALA A 101 18.34 2.17 -10.79
C ALA A 101 16.91 2.68 -10.89
N PRO A 102 16.37 3.44 -9.91
CA PRO A 102 15.01 3.94 -10.00
C PRO A 102 14.86 4.52 -11.40
N SER A 103 13.96 3.96 -12.21
CA SER A 103 13.45 4.73 -13.35
C SER A 103 13.05 6.05 -12.73
N PRO A 104 13.67 7.16 -13.15
CA PRO A 104 13.68 8.38 -12.37
C PRO A 104 12.25 8.73 -12.01
N VAL A 105 11.97 8.75 -10.70
CA VAL A 105 10.86 9.55 -10.17
C VAL A 105 11.10 10.91 -10.78
N ALA A 106 10.17 11.32 -11.63
CA ALA A 106 10.15 12.65 -12.19
C ALA A 106 10.32 13.66 -11.05
N GLU A 107 11.53 14.23 -10.93
CA GLU A 107 11.68 15.66 -10.69
C GLU A 107 10.64 16.40 -11.56
N PRO A 108 10.09 17.56 -11.18
CA PRO A 108 9.11 18.27 -12.00
C PRO A 108 9.64 18.41 -13.42
N VAL A 109 9.21 17.51 -14.30
CA VAL A 109 9.74 17.44 -15.64
C VAL A 109 9.19 18.68 -16.30
N ALA A 110 10.09 19.48 -16.86
CA ALA A 110 9.70 20.41 -17.92
C ALA A 110 8.69 19.69 -18.84
N PRO A 111 7.62 20.37 -19.27
CA PRO A 111 6.39 19.76 -19.76
C PRO A 111 6.70 18.59 -20.68
N VAL A 112 6.34 17.38 -20.22
CA VAL A 112 6.39 16.19 -21.04
C VAL A 112 5.59 16.54 -22.29
N THR A 113 6.28 16.61 -23.42
CA THR A 113 5.62 16.69 -24.71
C THR A 113 5.15 15.28 -25.00
N GLU A 114 4.11 14.83 -24.28
CA GLU A 114 3.35 13.63 -24.61
C GLU A 114 2.77 13.80 -26.02
N PRO A 115 2.53 12.70 -26.77
CA PRO A 115 1.65 12.84 -27.92
C PRO A 115 0.36 13.49 -27.41
N THR A 116 0.03 14.64 -27.98
CA THR A 116 -1.08 15.49 -27.59
C THR A 116 -2.40 14.87 -28.03
N ASP A 117 -2.62 13.60 -27.70
CA ASP A 117 -3.88 12.92 -27.89
C ASP A 117 -4.79 13.41 -26.78
N VAL A 118 -5.44 14.52 -27.11
CA VAL A 118 -6.54 15.11 -26.37
C VAL A 118 -7.78 14.90 -27.21
N CYS A 119 -8.83 14.39 -26.59
CA CYS A 119 -10.12 14.31 -27.24
C CYS A 119 -10.67 15.72 -27.48
N SER A 120 -11.62 15.86 -28.39
CA SER A 120 -12.23 17.17 -28.72
C SER A 120 -12.83 17.92 -27.52
N ASN A 121 -13.11 17.24 -26.39
CA ASN A 121 -13.55 17.87 -25.14
C ASN A 121 -12.41 18.44 -24.27
N GLY A 122 -11.15 18.31 -24.71
CA GLY A 122 -9.98 18.75 -23.96
C GLY A 122 -9.52 17.78 -22.87
N PHE A 123 -10.15 16.62 -22.74
CA PHE A 123 -9.70 15.56 -21.84
C PHE A 123 -8.56 14.75 -22.48
N PRO A 124 -7.56 14.33 -21.68
CA PRO A 124 -6.49 13.46 -22.17
C PRO A 124 -7.08 12.10 -22.60
N GLY A 125 -6.73 11.66 -23.81
CA GLY A 125 -7.29 10.43 -24.37
C GLY A 125 -7.21 10.36 -25.89
N ILE A 126 -7.44 9.17 -26.45
CA ILE A 126 -7.42 8.93 -27.89
C ILE A 126 -8.86 9.00 -28.40
N GLN A 127 -9.14 9.94 -29.31
CA GLN A 127 -10.48 10.09 -29.88
C GLN A 127 -10.67 9.18 -31.11
N SER A 128 -11.71 8.34 -31.06
CA SER A 128 -12.27 7.65 -32.23
C SER A 128 -13.76 7.97 -32.32
N GLY A 129 -14.15 8.70 -33.36
CA GLY A 129 -15.54 9.17 -33.50
C GLY A 129 -15.98 10.01 -32.31
N VAL A 130 -17.04 9.56 -31.64
CA VAL A 130 -17.56 10.17 -30.41
C VAL A 130 -16.96 9.58 -29.15
N SER A 131 -16.19 8.50 -29.24
CA SER A 131 -15.54 7.87 -28.09
C SER A 131 -14.18 8.52 -27.80
N CYS A 132 -13.92 8.74 -26.52
CA CYS A 132 -12.64 9.15 -25.97
C CYS A 132 -12.09 7.99 -25.14
N CYS A 133 -11.18 7.21 -25.71
CA CYS A 133 -10.52 6.11 -25.01
C CYS A 133 -9.39 6.61 -24.10
N LEU A 134 -8.93 5.78 -23.17
CA LEU A 134 -7.73 6.07 -22.39
C LEU A 134 -6.52 6.26 -23.31
N ALA A 135 -5.66 7.24 -23.00
CA ALA A 135 -4.41 7.47 -23.73
C ALA A 135 -3.49 6.23 -23.70
N GLU A 136 -3.59 5.44 -22.62
CA GLU A 136 -2.82 4.22 -22.42
C GLU A 136 -3.24 3.06 -23.34
N CYS A 137 -4.38 3.17 -24.03
CA CYS A 137 -4.79 2.15 -25.01
C CYS A 137 -3.83 2.08 -26.22
N GLY A 138 -3.14 3.18 -26.55
CA GLY A 138 -2.29 3.27 -27.74
C GLY A 138 -3.05 3.37 -29.08
N GLU A 139 -4.26 2.79 -29.15
CA GLU A 139 -5.24 2.96 -30.22
C GLU A 139 -6.66 2.92 -29.59
N CYS A 140 -7.63 3.61 -30.18
CA CYS A 140 -9.02 3.62 -29.73
C CYS A 140 -9.91 2.89 -30.75
N GLY A 141 -10.58 1.83 -30.32
CA GLY A 141 -11.43 0.99 -31.16
C GLY A 141 -10.68 -0.11 -31.93
N GLY A 142 -11.33 -0.72 -32.90
CA GLY A 142 -10.75 -1.80 -33.72
C GLY A 142 -10.90 -3.21 -33.14
N ARG A 143 -10.38 -4.21 -33.86
CA ARG A 143 -10.51 -5.62 -33.48
C ARG A 143 -9.49 -5.96 -32.39
N GLY A 144 -9.97 -6.46 -31.26
CA GLY A 144 -9.11 -6.84 -30.13
C GLY A 144 -8.78 -5.67 -29.20
N CYS A 145 -9.52 -4.57 -29.28
CA CYS A 145 -9.33 -3.39 -28.44
C CYS A 145 -9.34 -3.67 -26.93
N GLY A 146 -9.98 -4.73 -26.46
CA GLY A 146 -9.92 -5.13 -25.05
C GLY A 146 -8.54 -5.60 -24.57
N GLU A 147 -7.63 -5.93 -25.50
CA GLU A 147 -6.24 -6.33 -25.22
C GLU A 147 -5.27 -5.14 -25.25
N PHE A 148 -5.75 -3.95 -25.63
CA PHE A 148 -4.95 -2.73 -25.69
C PHE A 148 -4.52 -2.25 -24.30
N GLY A 149 -3.45 -1.44 -24.27
CA GLY A 149 -2.87 -0.93 -23.01
C GLY A 149 -2.42 -2.01 -22.03
N GLY A 150 -2.13 -3.22 -22.50
CA GLY A 150 -1.78 -4.35 -21.62
C GLY A 150 -2.99 -5.08 -21.04
N GLY A 151 -4.16 -4.98 -21.67
CA GLY A 151 -5.39 -5.63 -21.22
C GLY A 151 -6.24 -4.75 -20.31
N LEU A 152 -6.31 -3.44 -20.59
CA LEU A 152 -7.13 -2.49 -19.82
C LEU A 152 -8.64 -2.79 -19.90
N GLY A 153 -9.05 -3.62 -20.86
CA GLY A 153 -10.44 -4.04 -21.01
C GLY A 153 -11.19 -3.25 -22.09
N ALA A 154 -12.29 -3.84 -22.55
CA ALA A 154 -13.07 -3.29 -23.65
C ALA A 154 -13.73 -1.95 -23.27
N ASP A 155 -14.16 -1.79 -22.01
CA ASP A 155 -14.78 -0.56 -21.50
C ASP A 155 -13.83 0.65 -21.45
N LYS A 156 -12.53 0.44 -21.72
CA LYS A 156 -11.51 1.49 -21.72
C LYS A 156 -11.03 1.88 -23.12
N CYS A 157 -11.00 0.91 -24.02
CA CYS A 157 -10.32 1.02 -25.31
C CYS A 157 -11.20 0.65 -26.52
N CYS A 158 -12.38 0.05 -26.31
CA CYS A 158 -13.31 -0.28 -27.38
C CYS A 158 -14.40 0.77 -27.51
N GLU A 159 -14.45 1.45 -28.66
CA GLU A 159 -15.51 2.41 -29.02
C GLU A 159 -16.92 1.85 -28.74
N SER A 160 -17.19 0.63 -29.20
CA SER A 160 -18.50 -0.01 -29.03
C SER A 160 -18.93 -0.11 -27.56
N ASP A 161 -18.02 -0.52 -26.67
CA ASP A 161 -18.32 -0.70 -25.25
C ASP A 161 -18.42 0.63 -24.52
N ILE A 162 -17.63 1.63 -24.92
CA ILE A 162 -17.68 2.99 -24.37
C ILE A 162 -19.00 3.68 -24.75
N GLU A 163 -19.51 3.44 -25.96
CA GLU A 163 -20.80 3.98 -26.40
C GLU A 163 -22.00 3.24 -25.79
N GLU A 164 -21.89 1.92 -25.58
CA GLU A 164 -22.98 1.11 -25.04
C GLU A 164 -23.08 1.18 -23.51
N TYR A 165 -21.94 1.21 -22.82
CA TYR A 165 -21.85 1.09 -21.36
C TYR A 165 -21.09 2.23 -20.67
N GLY A 166 -20.41 3.08 -21.44
CA GLY A 166 -19.65 4.20 -20.89
C GLY A 166 -20.53 5.36 -20.43
N GLU A 167 -19.87 6.42 -19.98
CA GLU A 167 -20.52 7.66 -19.53
C GLU A 167 -20.21 8.82 -20.47
N LEU A 168 -21.08 9.83 -20.46
CA LEU A 168 -20.87 11.06 -21.21
C LEU A 168 -19.65 11.82 -20.71
N CYS A 169 -18.83 12.35 -21.62
CA CYS A 169 -17.66 13.15 -21.26
C CYS A 169 -18.00 14.38 -20.41
N SER A 170 -19.21 14.94 -20.59
CA SER A 170 -19.74 16.04 -19.78
C SER A 170 -20.00 15.67 -18.32
N ILE A 171 -20.12 14.37 -18.01
CA ILE A 171 -20.40 13.85 -16.67
C ILE A 171 -19.13 13.24 -16.07
N ALA A 172 -18.45 12.38 -16.85
CA ALA A 172 -17.25 11.67 -16.42
C ALA A 172 -16.08 12.61 -16.16
N LEU A 173 -15.98 13.71 -16.93
CA LEU A 173 -14.89 14.68 -16.88
C LEU A 173 -13.48 14.07 -17.03
N ALA A 174 -13.39 12.87 -17.61
CA ALA A 174 -12.18 12.12 -17.89
C ALA A 174 -12.51 10.96 -18.86
N ALA A 175 -11.48 10.45 -19.55
CA ALA A 175 -11.59 9.21 -20.31
C ALA A 175 -11.60 7.97 -19.39
N PRO A 176 -12.23 6.84 -19.78
CA PRO A 176 -13.01 6.67 -21.00
C PRO A 176 -14.39 7.34 -20.91
N CYS A 177 -14.81 7.99 -21.99
CA CYS A 177 -16.11 8.62 -22.09
C CYS A 177 -16.55 8.75 -23.55
N TYR A 178 -17.86 8.92 -23.80
CA TYR A 178 -18.35 9.25 -25.13
C TYR A 178 -18.96 10.66 -25.15
N ILE A 179 -18.94 11.27 -26.33
CA ILE A 179 -19.42 12.62 -26.57
C ILE A 179 -20.86 12.51 -27.07
N ASP A 180 -21.78 13.23 -26.43
CA ASP A 180 -23.11 13.41 -27.01
C ASP A 180 -23.00 14.43 -28.14
N ASP A 181 -23.16 14.00 -29.40
CA ASP A 181 -23.18 14.86 -30.58
C ASP A 181 -24.47 15.73 -30.65
N GLY A 182 -25.05 16.10 -29.51
CA GLY A 182 -26.20 16.98 -29.36
C GLY A 182 -25.95 18.46 -29.70
N ALA A 183 -24.92 18.76 -30.50
CA ALA A 183 -24.59 20.11 -30.98
C ALA A 183 -24.20 20.17 -32.47
N ALA A 184 -24.62 19.20 -33.29
CA ALA A 184 -24.85 19.46 -34.71
C ALA A 184 -26.31 19.90 -34.89
N ASP A 185 -26.51 21.21 -34.81
CA ASP A 185 -27.58 21.91 -35.49
C ASP A 185 -27.58 21.47 -36.98
N ASP A 186 -28.37 20.45 -37.33
CA ASP A 186 -28.83 20.22 -38.71
C ASP A 186 -30.23 20.85 -38.80
N ASP A 187 -30.25 22.19 -38.73
CA ASP A 187 -31.20 22.99 -39.49
C ASP A 187 -31.01 22.63 -40.98
N LYS A 188 -31.75 21.63 -41.44
CA LYS A 188 -32.01 21.44 -42.87
C LYS A 188 -33.32 22.11 -43.24
N HIS A 189 -33.17 23.33 -43.75
CA HIS A 189 -34.08 24.04 -44.64
C HIS A 189 -34.51 23.20 -45.85
#